data_AF-A0A4Z0PTP6-F1
#
_entry.id   AF-A0A4Z0PTP6-F1
#
_cell.length_a   1.000
_cell.length_b   1.000
_cell.length_c   1.000
_cell.angle_alpha   90.00
_cell.angle_beta   90.00
_cell.angle_gamma   90.00
#
_symmetry.space_group_name_H-M   'P 1'
#
loop_
_entity.id
_entity.type
_entity.pdbx_description
1 polymer ?
#
loop_
_entity_poly.entity_id
_entity_poly.type
_entity_poly.pdbx_seq_one_letter_code
_entity_poly.pdbx_strand_id
1 'polypeptide(L)'
;MHIIENHYFGLELKNPSKANVLRKTASIAADAYEEALGDCSLAEKELIRNDIQVFLSDSSIGNHLFTQTAQEVINNIKVTESFDLDILRVLPTNERLPFKFLYGKDRFIGCLWSNNELYIIDLRRDVTTGVVERNVLLASLKSSPKVFSATLADAIKCLIFLKLTEPEIIHLAAGKKYGTRKKGHYNATSLPIIIVDSTWNQYIVRTEGFGVSGHFRLQRHGKGNADLKLTWIKPYQKTGYVRLSKAETLNA
;
A
#
# COMPACT_ATOMS: atom_id res chain seq x y z
N MET A 1 18.87 -4.33 5.34
CA MET A 1 17.63 -5.13 5.28
C MET A 1 16.58 -4.18 5.81
N HIS A 2 15.67 -3.70 4.97
CA HIS A 2 14.54 -2.92 5.49
C HIS A 2 13.63 -3.94 6.15
N ILE A 3 13.79 -4.08 7.46
CA ILE A 3 12.87 -4.87 8.24
C ILE A 3 11.53 -4.14 8.08
N ILE A 4 10.56 -4.77 7.42
CA ILE A 4 9.17 -4.31 7.55
C ILE A 4 8.72 -4.85 8.91
N GLU A 5 9.32 -4.31 9.95
CA GLU A 5 8.74 -4.32 11.26
C GLU A 5 7.57 -3.37 11.14
N ASN A 6 6.43 -3.95 10.80
CA ASN A 6 5.19 -3.22 10.73
C ASN A 6 4.90 -2.68 12.14
N HIS A 7 5.34 -1.45 12.41
CA HIS A 7 5.00 -0.67 13.58
C HIS A 7 3.63 0.01 13.41
N TYR A 8 2.84 -0.35 12.40
CA TYR A 8 1.50 0.19 12.26
C TYR A 8 0.71 -0.25 13.49
N PHE A 9 0.13 0.73 14.17
CA PHE A 9 -0.51 0.59 15.48
C PHE A 9 0.39 0.28 16.69
N GLY A 10 1.72 0.22 16.56
CA GLY A 10 2.59 -0.27 17.66
C GLY A 10 2.37 -1.76 17.94
N LEU A 11 1.76 -2.46 16.99
CA LEU A 11 1.60 -3.89 17.02
C LEU A 11 2.88 -4.50 16.44
N GLU A 12 3.90 -4.68 17.30
CA GLU A 12 4.77 -5.82 17.10
C GLU A 12 3.88 -7.07 17.07
N LEU A 13 3.51 -7.53 15.86
CA LEU A 13 2.72 -8.74 15.63
C LEU A 13 3.59 -9.98 15.85
N LYS A 14 4.22 -10.05 17.04
CA LYS A 14 5.05 -11.17 17.51
C LYS A 14 4.25 -12.20 18.32
N ASN A 15 2.94 -12.01 18.55
CA ASN A 15 2.18 -12.89 19.45
C ASN A 15 0.68 -13.04 19.07
N PRO A 16 0.14 -14.27 18.93
CA PRO A 16 -1.28 -14.55 18.68
C PRO A 16 -2.25 -13.93 19.68
N SER A 17 -1.79 -13.57 20.88
CA SER A 17 -2.58 -12.91 21.92
C SER A 17 -3.07 -11.49 21.57
N LYS A 18 -2.56 -10.88 20.48
CA LYS A 18 -2.95 -9.52 20.02
C LYS A 18 -3.95 -9.47 18.85
N ALA A 19 -4.46 -10.61 18.37
CA ALA A 19 -5.65 -10.64 17.51
C ALA A 19 -6.86 -9.93 18.17
N ASN A 20 -6.87 -9.86 19.51
CA ASN A 20 -7.82 -9.07 20.29
C ASN A 20 -7.74 -7.57 20.02
N VAL A 21 -6.61 -6.99 19.60
CA VAL A 21 -6.52 -5.56 19.27
C VAL A 21 -7.21 -5.27 17.95
N LEU A 22 -6.99 -6.08 16.91
CA LEU A 22 -7.72 -5.96 15.65
C LEU A 22 -9.22 -6.23 15.85
N ARG A 23 -9.61 -7.21 16.67
CA ARG A 23 -11.01 -7.44 17.06
C ARG A 23 -11.61 -6.28 17.86
N LYS A 24 -10.88 -5.70 18.83
CA LYS A 24 -11.33 -4.51 19.59
C LYS A 24 -11.43 -3.31 18.66
N THR A 25 -10.46 -3.11 17.78
CA THR A 25 -10.45 -2.01 16.83
C THR A 25 -11.59 -2.15 15.83
N ALA A 26 -11.89 -3.37 15.40
CA ALA A 26 -13.03 -3.70 14.54
C ALA A 26 -14.38 -3.52 15.23
N SER A 27 -14.52 -4.01 16.47
CA SER A 27 -15.71 -3.78 17.29
C SER A 27 -15.97 -2.28 17.49
N ILE A 28 -14.94 -1.53 17.85
CA ILE A 28 -15.08 -0.09 18.10
C ILE A 28 -15.24 0.71 16.78
N ALA A 29 -14.69 0.24 15.65
CA ALA A 29 -14.94 0.85 14.34
C ALA A 29 -16.38 0.61 13.87
N ALA A 30 -16.98 -0.52 14.24
CA ALA A 30 -18.39 -0.78 14.05
C ALA A 30 -19.28 0.09 14.97
N ASP A 31 -18.86 0.37 16.20
CA ASP A 31 -19.60 1.27 17.10
C ASP A 31 -19.64 2.71 16.59
N ALA A 32 -18.51 3.22 16.08
CA ALA A 32 -18.44 4.55 15.45
C ALA A 32 -19.30 4.66 14.17
N TYR A 33 -19.57 3.52 13.52
CA TYR A 33 -20.43 3.44 12.36
C TYR A 33 -21.93 3.53 12.74
N GLU A 34 -22.33 2.96 13.88
CA GLU A 34 -23.70 3.14 14.41
C GLU A 34 -24.04 4.61 14.67
N GLU A 35 -23.03 5.40 15.02
CA GLU A 35 -23.11 6.84 15.27
C GLU A 35 -23.18 7.65 13.96
N ALA A 36 -22.42 7.26 12.92
CA ALA A 36 -22.41 7.92 11.62
C ALA A 36 -23.66 7.66 10.75
N LEU A 37 -24.37 6.54 10.98
CA LEU A 37 -25.53 6.15 10.19
C LEU A 37 -26.86 6.86 10.53
N GLY A 38 -26.92 7.65 11.61
CA GLY A 38 -28.15 8.34 12.00
C GLY A 38 -29.34 7.38 12.26
N ASP A 39 -30.51 7.69 11.71
CA ASP A 39 -31.80 6.98 11.90
C ASP A 39 -31.94 5.69 11.07
N CYS A 40 -30.89 4.88 10.94
CA CYS A 40 -31.03 3.53 10.38
C CYS A 40 -31.64 2.57 11.41
N SER A 41 -32.32 1.51 10.94
CA SER A 41 -32.90 0.51 11.84
C SER A 41 -31.81 -0.24 12.60
N LEU A 42 -32.13 -0.72 13.81
CA LEU A 42 -31.20 -1.49 14.65
C LEU A 42 -30.65 -2.73 13.92
N ALA A 43 -31.48 -3.36 13.08
CA ALA A 43 -31.10 -4.52 12.29
C ALA A 43 -30.06 -4.18 11.19
N GLU A 44 -30.20 -3.03 10.53
CA GLU A 44 -29.23 -2.55 9.53
C GLU A 44 -27.90 -2.19 10.20
N LYS A 45 -27.95 -1.54 11.37
CA LYS A 45 -26.75 -1.22 12.16
C LYS A 45 -25.97 -2.47 12.57
N GLU A 46 -26.65 -3.47 13.10
CA GLU A 46 -26.03 -4.76 13.48
C GLU A 46 -25.46 -5.52 12.29
N LEU A 47 -26.17 -5.55 11.15
CA LEU A 47 -25.68 -6.18 9.93
C LEU A 47 -24.34 -5.57 9.51
N ILE A 48 -24.25 -4.23 9.52
CA ILE A 48 -23.07 -3.54 9.03
C ILE A 48 -21.92 -3.61 10.05
N ARG A 49 -22.21 -3.59 11.35
CA ARG A 49 -21.24 -3.90 12.42
C ARG A 49 -20.56 -5.24 12.18
N ASN A 50 -21.36 -6.29 11.97
CA ASN A 50 -20.85 -7.63 11.73
C ASN A 50 -20.03 -7.70 10.44
N ASP A 51 -20.49 -7.02 9.39
CA ASP A 51 -19.79 -6.92 8.11
C ASP A 51 -18.42 -6.23 8.21
N ILE A 52 -18.32 -5.14 8.98
CA ILE A 52 -17.05 -4.45 9.24
C ILE A 52 -16.10 -5.36 10.04
N GLN A 53 -16.63 -6.07 11.03
CA GLN A 53 -15.84 -6.97 11.86
C GLN A 53 -15.28 -8.16 11.05
N VAL A 54 -16.11 -8.75 10.20
CA VAL A 54 -15.71 -9.78 9.24
C VAL A 54 -14.66 -9.21 8.29
N PHE A 55 -14.92 -8.07 7.65
CA PHE A 55 -13.98 -7.41 6.75
C PHE A 55 -12.61 -7.22 7.39
N LEU A 56 -12.54 -6.64 8.59
CA LEU A 56 -11.27 -6.36 9.26
C LEU A 56 -10.55 -7.65 9.70
N SER A 57 -11.29 -8.68 10.10
CA SER A 57 -10.74 -9.94 10.60
C SER A 57 -10.41 -10.96 9.49
N ASP A 58 -10.96 -10.78 8.29
CA ASP A 58 -10.82 -11.73 7.19
C ASP A 58 -9.39 -11.70 6.61
N SER A 59 -8.68 -12.81 6.80
CA SER A 59 -7.31 -13.01 6.33
C SER A 59 -7.20 -13.31 4.83
N SER A 60 -8.32 -13.64 4.16
CA SER A 60 -8.36 -13.84 2.71
C SER A 60 -8.24 -12.51 1.95
N ILE A 61 -8.61 -11.40 2.60
CA ILE A 61 -8.50 -10.05 2.05
C ILE A 61 -7.06 -9.56 2.22
N GLY A 62 -6.41 -9.25 1.10
CA GLY A 62 -5.02 -8.81 1.07
C GLY A 62 -4.77 -7.49 1.79
N ASN A 63 -3.74 -7.47 2.65
CA ASN A 63 -3.23 -6.24 3.27
C ASN A 63 -2.21 -5.57 2.34
N HIS A 64 -2.61 -4.51 1.65
CA HIS A 64 -1.79 -3.80 0.68
C HIS A 64 -0.90 -2.79 1.39
N LEU A 65 0.40 -3.05 1.40
CA LEU A 65 1.41 -2.16 1.95
C LEU A 65 2.09 -1.39 0.82
N PHE A 66 1.83 -0.09 0.77
CA PHE A 66 2.47 0.77 -0.22
C PHE A 66 3.92 1.09 0.17
N THR A 67 4.84 0.87 -0.76
CA THR A 67 6.22 1.35 -0.61
C THR A 67 6.27 2.88 -0.58
N GLN A 68 7.40 3.45 -0.16
CA GLN A 68 7.58 4.92 -0.19
C GLN A 68 7.37 5.49 -1.60
N THR A 69 7.91 4.82 -2.61
CA THR A 69 7.79 5.20 -4.02
C THR A 69 6.34 5.11 -4.51
N ALA A 70 5.58 4.10 -4.08
CA ALA A 70 4.14 4.06 -4.35
C ALA A 70 3.40 5.21 -3.67
N GLN A 71 3.69 5.50 -2.40
CA GLN A 71 3.08 6.60 -1.65
C GLN A 71 3.37 7.96 -2.30
N GLU A 72 4.58 8.20 -2.80
CA GLU A 72 4.93 9.41 -3.55
C GLU A 72 4.04 9.58 -4.79
N VAL A 73 3.78 8.51 -5.54
CA VAL A 73 2.88 8.54 -6.69
C VAL A 73 1.43 8.78 -6.24
N ILE A 74 0.96 8.06 -5.22
CA ILE A 74 -0.41 8.20 -4.67
C ILE A 74 -0.65 9.65 -4.24
N ASN A 75 0.30 10.26 -3.52
CA ASN A 75 0.17 11.65 -3.06
C ASN A 75 0.04 12.66 -4.20
N ASN A 76 0.62 12.36 -5.37
CA ASN A 76 0.56 13.21 -6.56
C ASN A 76 -0.74 13.04 -7.37
N ILE A 77 -1.55 12.02 -7.08
CA ILE A 77 -2.88 11.88 -7.70
C ILE A 77 -3.76 13.02 -7.19
N LYS A 78 -4.30 13.82 -8.11
CA LYS A 78 -5.17 14.95 -7.79
C LYS A 78 -6.61 14.48 -7.65
N VAL A 79 -7.10 14.48 -6.42
CA VAL A 79 -8.51 14.20 -6.08
C VAL A 79 -9.01 15.41 -5.29
N THR A 80 -9.88 16.19 -5.91
CA THR A 80 -10.50 17.42 -5.39
C THR A 80 -12.03 17.29 -5.42
N GLU A 81 -12.78 18.26 -4.87
CA GLU A 81 -14.25 18.23 -4.86
C GLU A 81 -14.87 18.11 -6.26
N SER A 82 -14.19 18.69 -7.25
CA SER A 82 -14.53 18.62 -8.68
C SER A 82 -14.03 17.35 -9.38
N PHE A 83 -13.42 16.41 -8.66
CA PHE A 83 -12.88 15.19 -9.25
C PHE A 83 -14.02 14.32 -9.79
N ASP A 84 -13.84 13.87 -11.03
CA ASP A 84 -14.81 12.99 -11.66
C ASP A 84 -14.71 11.58 -11.08
N LEU A 85 -15.68 11.22 -10.25
CA LEU A 85 -15.78 9.91 -9.64
C LEU A 85 -16.17 8.81 -10.63
N ASP A 86 -16.63 9.17 -11.84
CA ASP A 86 -17.02 8.17 -12.83
C ASP A 86 -15.81 7.34 -13.30
N ILE A 87 -14.59 7.83 -13.11
CA ILE A 87 -13.37 7.03 -13.32
C ILE A 87 -13.33 5.76 -12.46
N LEU A 88 -14.02 5.74 -11.32
CA LEU A 88 -14.11 4.57 -10.44
C LEU A 88 -15.18 3.57 -10.90
N ARG A 89 -16.02 3.89 -11.89
CA ARG A 89 -17.00 2.94 -12.47
C ARG A 89 -16.36 1.79 -13.23
N VAL A 90 -15.05 1.87 -13.49
CA VAL A 90 -14.24 0.72 -13.93
C VAL A 90 -14.24 -0.41 -12.89
N LEU A 91 -14.57 -0.12 -11.63
CA LEU A 91 -14.77 -1.13 -10.61
C LEU A 91 -16.15 -1.79 -10.79
N PRO A 92 -16.22 -3.14 -10.69
CA PRO A 92 -17.48 -3.87 -10.75
C PRO A 92 -18.57 -3.27 -9.84
N THR A 93 -19.74 -2.99 -10.40
CA THR A 93 -20.86 -2.41 -9.65
C THR A 93 -21.63 -3.44 -8.83
N ASN A 94 -21.61 -4.71 -9.27
CA ASN A 94 -22.36 -5.81 -8.68
C ASN A 94 -21.51 -6.70 -7.75
N GLU A 95 -20.25 -6.33 -7.52
CA GLU A 95 -19.36 -7.08 -6.63
C GLU A 95 -19.01 -6.26 -5.41
N ARG A 96 -18.90 -6.96 -4.29
CA ARG A 96 -18.38 -6.41 -3.06
C ARG A 96 -16.86 -6.51 -3.09
N LEU A 97 -16.18 -5.37 -3.16
CA LEU A 97 -14.72 -5.33 -3.30
C LEU A 97 -14.08 -4.74 -2.02
N PRO A 98 -13.50 -5.60 -1.17
CA PRO A 98 -12.79 -5.15 0.01
C PRO A 98 -11.32 -4.85 -0.29
N PHE A 99 -10.83 -3.72 0.25
CA PHE A 99 -9.42 -3.32 0.17
C PHE A 99 -8.92 -2.90 1.54
N LYS A 100 -7.75 -3.41 1.93
CA LYS A 100 -7.04 -3.02 3.15
C LYS A 100 -5.75 -2.34 2.75
N PHE A 101 -5.62 -1.06 3.04
CA PHE A 101 -4.43 -0.27 2.74
C PHE A 101 -3.67 0.06 4.02
N LEU A 102 -2.39 -0.30 4.03
CA LEU A 102 -1.41 0.14 5.02
C LEU A 102 -0.66 1.32 4.40
N TYR A 103 -1.02 2.52 4.84
CA TYR A 103 -0.55 3.79 4.29
C TYR A 103 0.39 4.50 5.28
N GLY A 104 1.61 4.84 4.86
CA GLY A 104 2.57 5.54 5.72
C GLY A 104 3.26 4.66 6.77
N LYS A 105 3.14 4.96 8.06
CA LYS A 105 3.69 4.13 9.16
C LYS A 105 2.68 3.82 10.26
N ASP A 106 1.59 4.56 10.28
CA ASP A 106 0.71 4.75 11.42
C ASP A 106 -0.77 4.84 11.00
N ARG A 107 -1.07 4.58 9.72
CA ARG A 107 -2.41 4.71 9.17
C ARG A 107 -2.87 3.47 8.41
N PHE A 108 -4.10 3.06 8.68
CA PHE A 108 -4.81 2.03 7.94
C PHE A 108 -6.05 2.63 7.31
N ILE A 109 -6.28 2.31 6.04
CA ILE A 109 -7.49 2.70 5.32
C ILE A 109 -8.14 1.41 4.82
N GLY A 110 -9.27 1.05 5.38
CA GLY A 110 -10.14 0.00 4.89
C GLY A 110 -11.16 0.60 3.94
N CYS A 111 -11.25 0.08 2.72
CA CYS A 111 -12.26 0.48 1.75
C CYS A 111 -13.13 -0.73 1.41
N LEU A 112 -14.43 -0.54 1.43
CA LEU A 112 -15.38 -1.52 0.95
C LEU A 112 -16.25 -0.86 -0.12
N TRP A 113 -16.15 -1.38 -1.33
CA TRP A 113 -16.96 -0.94 -2.47
C TRP A 113 -18.15 -1.86 -2.67
N SER A 114 -19.33 -1.31 -2.86
CA SER A 114 -20.55 -2.04 -3.24
C SER A 114 -21.59 -1.08 -3.81
N ASN A 115 -22.30 -1.41 -4.89
CA ASN A 115 -23.46 -0.66 -5.39
C ASN A 115 -23.24 0.86 -5.60
N ASN A 116 -22.05 1.27 -6.07
CA ASN A 116 -21.62 2.68 -6.19
C ASN A 116 -21.54 3.45 -4.86
N GLU A 117 -21.35 2.72 -3.78
CA GLU A 117 -21.06 3.26 -2.47
C GLU A 117 -19.68 2.81 -2.03
N LEU A 118 -18.94 3.75 -1.47
CA LEU A 118 -17.63 3.52 -0.92
C LEU A 118 -17.67 3.77 0.58
N TYR A 119 -17.52 2.67 1.31
CA TYR A 119 -17.40 2.65 2.76
C TYR A 119 -15.92 2.72 3.12
N ILE A 120 -15.56 3.66 3.99
CA ILE A 120 -14.16 3.94 4.34
C ILE A 120 -14.01 3.88 5.85
N ILE A 121 -13.01 3.15 6.30
CA ILE A 121 -12.57 3.08 7.70
C ILE A 121 -11.13 3.58 7.73
N ASP A 122 -10.90 4.76 8.29
CA ASP A 122 -9.58 5.37 8.46
C ASP A 122 -9.19 5.30 9.94
N LEU A 123 -8.11 4.57 10.21
CA LEU A 123 -7.56 4.38 11.54
C LEU A 123 -6.17 4.99 11.55
N ARG A 124 -5.95 5.96 12.45
CA ARG A 124 -4.66 6.66 12.58
C ARG A 124 -4.14 6.50 13.99
N ARG A 125 -2.88 6.13 14.15
CA ARG A 125 -2.24 6.09 15.44
C ARG A 125 -1.41 7.35 15.65
N ASP A 126 -1.70 8.07 16.72
CA ASP A 126 -0.79 9.08 17.23
C ASP A 126 0.50 8.40 17.71
N VAL A 127 1.63 8.76 17.13
CA VAL A 127 2.94 8.17 17.43
C VAL A 127 3.42 8.53 18.84
N THR A 128 2.99 9.68 19.36
CA THR A 128 3.39 10.22 20.66
C THR A 128 2.58 9.57 21.78
N THR A 129 1.26 9.58 21.65
CA THR A 129 0.35 9.08 22.70
C THR A 129 0.05 7.58 22.56
N GLY A 130 0.25 7.03 21.36
CA GLY A 130 -0.14 5.66 21.02
C GLY A 130 -1.65 5.48 20.84
N VAL A 131 -2.45 6.54 21.02
CA VAL A 131 -3.90 6.52 20.85
C VAL A 131 -4.25 6.32 19.39
N VAL A 132 -5.33 5.57 19.13
CA VAL A 132 -5.84 5.32 17.79
C VAL A 132 -7.08 6.17 17.55
N GLU A 133 -6.93 7.18 16.71
CA GLU A 133 -8.01 7.95 16.12
C GLU A 133 -8.72 7.13 15.05
N ARG A 134 -10.02 7.37 14.92
CA ARG A 134 -10.93 6.58 14.10
C ARG A 134 -11.84 7.52 13.35
N ASN A 135 -11.98 7.28 12.06
CA ASN A 135 -12.90 8.00 11.21
C ASN A 135 -13.57 6.99 10.27
N VAL A 136 -14.90 7.01 10.23
CA VAL A 136 -15.68 6.15 9.34
C VAL A 136 -16.52 7.05 8.45
N LEU A 137 -16.51 6.76 7.15
CA LEU A 137 -17.15 7.60 6.15
C LEU A 137 -17.85 6.74 5.11
N LEU A 138 -19.08 7.11 4.78
CA LEU A 138 -19.84 6.54 3.68
C LEU A 138 -19.98 7.59 2.59
N ALA A 139 -19.42 7.30 1.41
CA ALA A 139 -19.54 8.16 0.24
C ALA A 139 -20.40 7.47 -0.83
N SER A 140 -21.51 8.12 -1.19
CA SER A 140 -22.24 7.75 -2.40
C SER A 140 -21.52 8.35 -3.61
N LEU A 141 -21.28 7.53 -4.63
CA LEU A 141 -20.55 7.93 -5.84
C LEU A 141 -21.49 8.10 -7.04
N LYS A 142 -22.81 8.04 -6.83
CA LYS A 142 -23.83 8.28 -7.87
C LYS A 142 -23.90 9.75 -8.30
N SER A 143 -23.36 10.65 -7.50
CA SER A 143 -23.20 12.08 -7.75
C SER A 143 -21.90 12.55 -7.09
N SER A 144 -21.40 13.75 -7.44
CA SER A 144 -20.30 14.36 -6.66
C SER A 144 -20.65 14.27 -5.16
N PRO A 145 -19.73 13.75 -4.32
CA PRO A 145 -20.07 13.37 -2.97
C PRO A 145 -20.32 14.66 -2.18
N LYS A 146 -21.44 14.73 -1.46
CA LYS A 146 -21.81 15.92 -0.67
C LYS A 146 -20.76 16.27 0.40
N VAL A 147 -19.98 15.29 0.84
CA VAL A 147 -18.90 15.45 1.81
C VAL A 147 -17.61 15.01 1.15
N PHE A 148 -16.74 15.96 0.85
CA PHE A 148 -15.41 15.70 0.32
C PHE A 148 -14.38 15.92 1.44
N SER A 149 -13.92 14.82 2.05
CA SER A 149 -12.92 14.86 3.13
C SER A 149 -11.55 14.41 2.63
N ALA A 150 -10.49 14.78 3.37
CA ALA A 150 -9.15 14.28 3.10
C ALA A 150 -9.09 12.75 3.13
N THR A 151 -9.84 12.11 4.04
CA THR A 151 -9.97 10.66 4.12
C THR A 151 -10.60 10.05 2.86
N LEU A 152 -11.67 10.65 2.34
CA LEU A 152 -12.28 10.23 1.08
C LEU A 152 -11.29 10.37 -0.08
N ALA A 153 -10.62 11.51 -0.18
CA ALA A 153 -9.63 11.75 -1.21
C ALA A 153 -8.50 10.71 -1.18
N ASP A 154 -7.92 10.44 -0.01
CA ASP A 154 -6.83 9.46 0.13
C ASP A 154 -7.27 8.04 -0.21
N ALA A 155 -8.47 7.63 0.20
CA ALA A 155 -9.04 6.34 -0.15
C ALA A 155 -9.19 6.19 -1.67
N ILE A 156 -9.72 7.22 -2.35
CA ILE A 156 -9.87 7.24 -3.81
C ILE A 156 -8.50 7.18 -4.49
N LYS A 157 -7.50 7.96 -4.03
CA LYS A 157 -6.15 7.91 -4.58
C LYS A 157 -5.53 6.51 -4.47
N CYS A 158 -5.70 5.84 -3.33
CA CYS A 158 -5.23 4.47 -3.12
C CYS A 158 -5.90 3.49 -4.10
N LEU A 159 -7.22 3.61 -4.30
CA LEU A 159 -7.97 2.79 -5.25
C LEU A 159 -7.52 3.02 -6.69
N ILE A 160 -7.40 4.28 -7.12
CA ILE A 160 -6.91 4.66 -8.45
C ILE A 160 -5.54 4.06 -8.70
N PHE A 161 -4.61 4.27 -7.77
CA PHE A 161 -3.25 3.73 -7.92
C PHE A 161 -3.26 2.20 -8.00
N LEU A 162 -3.96 1.52 -7.09
CA LEU A 162 -3.99 0.06 -7.09
C LEU A 162 -4.63 -0.53 -8.36
N LYS A 163 -5.66 0.13 -8.90
CA LYS A 163 -6.52 -0.43 -9.95
C LYS A 163 -6.23 0.08 -11.35
N LEU A 164 -5.65 1.28 -11.49
CA LEU A 164 -5.50 1.97 -12.78
C LEU A 164 -4.05 2.23 -13.17
N THR A 165 -3.08 2.01 -12.29
CA THR A 165 -1.66 2.28 -12.58
C THR A 165 -0.79 1.01 -12.52
N GLU A 166 -1.36 -0.16 -12.81
CA GLU A 166 -0.64 -1.46 -12.92
C GLU A 166 0.60 -1.59 -12.00
N PRO A 167 0.42 -1.51 -10.66
CA PRO A 167 1.57 -1.47 -9.76
C PRO A 167 2.33 -2.79 -9.73
N GLU A 168 3.60 -2.74 -9.32
CA GLU A 168 4.37 -3.96 -9.03
C GLU A 168 3.83 -4.57 -7.73
N ILE A 169 3.34 -5.81 -7.81
CA ILE A 169 2.71 -6.54 -6.70
C ILE A 169 3.62 -7.68 -6.25
N ILE A 170 3.96 -7.70 -4.96
CA ILE A 170 4.75 -8.77 -4.34
C ILE A 170 3.95 -9.35 -3.17
N HIS A 171 3.55 -10.62 -3.31
CA HIS A 171 2.91 -11.36 -2.22
C HIS A 171 3.96 -11.85 -1.22
N LEU A 172 3.84 -11.43 0.04
CA LEU A 172 4.76 -11.79 1.11
C LEU A 172 4.01 -12.45 2.28
N ALA A 173 4.12 -13.78 2.35
CA ALA A 173 3.52 -14.56 3.44
C ALA A 173 4.10 -14.18 4.82
N ALA A 174 3.34 -14.49 5.87
CA ALA A 174 3.73 -14.27 7.26
C ALA A 174 5.10 -14.90 7.59
N GLY A 175 5.96 -14.18 8.30
CA GLY A 175 7.29 -14.64 8.71
C GLY A 175 8.29 -14.85 7.55
N LYS A 176 7.98 -14.44 6.32
CA LYS A 176 8.85 -14.64 5.15
C LYS A 176 9.65 -13.39 4.79
N LYS A 177 10.77 -13.61 4.09
CA LYS A 177 11.67 -12.58 3.55
C LYS A 177 11.58 -12.56 2.03
N TYR A 178 11.73 -11.38 1.46
CA TYR A 178 11.82 -11.17 0.01
C TYR A 178 12.94 -10.18 -0.31
N GLY A 179 13.66 -10.41 -1.41
CA GLY A 179 14.76 -9.55 -1.84
C GLY A 179 16.10 -9.82 -1.14
N THR A 180 17.02 -8.85 -1.25
CA THR A 180 18.42 -9.03 -0.81
C THR A 180 18.68 -8.45 0.58
N ARG A 181 19.80 -8.79 1.22
CA ARG A 181 20.20 -8.25 2.53
C ARG A 181 20.23 -6.71 2.56
N LYS A 182 20.54 -6.04 1.44
CA LYS A 182 20.56 -4.57 1.33
C LYS A 182 19.21 -3.97 0.93
N LYS A 183 18.47 -4.63 0.04
CA LYS A 183 17.18 -4.17 -0.51
C LYS A 183 16.17 -5.32 -0.46
N GLY A 184 15.68 -5.62 0.73
CA GLY A 184 14.79 -6.73 0.98
C GLY A 184 13.84 -6.40 2.11
N HIS A 185 12.70 -7.07 2.06
CA HIS A 185 11.56 -6.93 2.95
C HIS A 185 11.46 -8.18 3.82
N TYR A 186 11.06 -8.01 5.08
CA TYR A 186 10.76 -9.10 5.99
C TYR A 186 9.38 -8.85 6.59
N ASN A 187 8.44 -9.77 6.37
CA ASN A 187 7.15 -9.72 7.00
C ASN A 187 7.25 -10.33 8.39
N ALA A 188 7.44 -9.48 9.41
CA ALA A 188 7.49 -9.91 10.80
C ALA A 188 6.12 -10.21 11.42
N THR A 189 5.04 -10.06 10.65
CA THR A 189 3.66 -10.22 11.14
C THR A 189 3.16 -11.66 10.98
N SER A 190 2.07 -11.97 11.65
CA SER A 190 1.33 -13.23 11.50
C SER A 190 0.37 -13.24 10.29
N LEU A 191 0.27 -12.14 9.54
CA LEU A 191 -0.67 -11.99 8.43
C LEU A 191 0.09 -11.91 7.09
N PRO A 192 -0.49 -12.41 5.99
CA PRO A 192 0.06 -12.16 4.67
C PRO A 192 -0.06 -10.66 4.33
N ILE A 193 0.97 -10.14 3.65
CA ILE A 193 1.03 -8.76 3.17
C ILE A 193 1.26 -8.78 1.66
N ILE A 194 0.61 -7.86 0.96
CA ILE A 194 0.82 -7.58 -0.45
C ILE A 194 1.62 -6.28 -0.52
N ILE A 195 2.89 -6.34 -0.89
CA ILE A 195 3.69 -5.13 -1.10
C ILE A 195 3.33 -4.56 -2.46
N VAL A 196 3.00 -3.28 -2.50
CA VAL A 196 2.61 -2.56 -3.72
C VAL A 196 3.62 -1.46 -4.00
N ASP A 197 4.24 -1.50 -5.17
CA ASP A 197 5.34 -0.61 -5.57
C ASP A 197 5.10 0.07 -6.94
N SER A 198 5.79 1.18 -7.19
CA SER A 198 5.71 1.99 -8.43
C SER A 198 7.05 2.13 -9.16
N THR A 199 8.08 1.34 -8.78
CA THR A 199 9.44 1.48 -9.35
C THR A 199 9.53 1.17 -10.85
N TRP A 200 8.45 0.70 -11.48
CA TRP A 200 8.38 0.53 -12.93
C TRP A 200 8.27 1.86 -13.68
N ASN A 201 7.73 2.93 -13.07
CA ASN A 201 7.49 4.24 -13.72
C ASN A 201 8.52 5.33 -13.30
N GLN A 202 9.74 4.93 -12.91
CA GLN A 202 10.75 5.89 -12.47
C GLN A 202 11.80 6.15 -13.55
N TYR A 203 11.80 7.38 -14.06
CA TYR A 203 12.90 7.94 -14.85
C TYR A 203 13.93 8.53 -13.90
N ILE A 204 15.05 7.83 -13.68
CA ILE A 204 16.10 8.34 -12.78
C ILE A 204 17.12 9.09 -13.64
N VAL A 205 17.07 10.41 -13.57
CA VAL A 205 18.13 11.28 -14.11
C VAL A 205 19.07 11.66 -12.98
N ARG A 206 20.28 11.13 -13.02
CA ARG A 206 21.40 11.71 -12.28
C ARG A 206 22.18 12.58 -13.24
N THR A 207 22.06 13.88 -13.10
CA THR A 207 22.82 14.88 -13.88
C THR A 207 24.22 15.09 -13.32
N GLU A 208 24.36 14.96 -12.00
CA GLU A 208 25.62 15.15 -11.30
C GLU A 208 26.54 13.92 -11.46
N GLY A 209 27.80 14.19 -11.77
CA GLY A 209 28.81 13.15 -11.85
C GLY A 209 29.12 12.55 -10.48
N PHE A 210 29.38 11.25 -10.40
CA PHE A 210 29.79 10.61 -9.15
C PHE A 210 30.93 9.62 -9.35
N GLY A 211 31.80 9.57 -8.35
CA GLY A 211 32.94 8.66 -8.32
C GLY A 211 32.48 7.22 -8.06
N VAL A 212 32.99 6.31 -8.87
CA VAL A 212 32.86 4.86 -8.66
C VAL A 212 34.19 4.36 -8.11
N SER A 213 34.15 3.79 -6.90
CA SER A 213 35.32 3.19 -6.27
C SER A 213 35.79 1.96 -7.06
N GLY A 214 37.11 1.76 -7.09
CA GLY A 214 37.71 0.59 -7.72
C GLY A 214 37.32 -0.69 -6.96
N HIS A 215 37.07 -1.77 -7.70
CA HIS A 215 36.69 -3.06 -7.13
C HIS A 215 37.09 -4.21 -8.06
N PHE A 216 37.25 -5.40 -7.49
CA PHE A 216 37.39 -6.61 -8.29
C PHE A 216 36.03 -7.03 -8.85
N ARG A 217 35.98 -7.30 -10.14
CA ARG A 217 34.82 -7.89 -10.84
C ARG A 217 35.22 -9.25 -11.38
N LEU A 218 34.46 -10.27 -11.01
CA LEU A 218 34.53 -11.57 -11.66
C LEU A 218 33.68 -11.51 -12.93
N GLN A 219 34.30 -11.71 -14.10
CA GLN A 219 33.64 -11.58 -15.40
C GLN A 219 33.89 -12.84 -16.23
N ARG A 220 32.85 -13.34 -16.90
CA ARG A 220 33.00 -14.44 -17.87
C ARG A 220 33.77 -13.98 -19.10
N HIS A 221 34.62 -14.84 -19.65
CA HIS A 221 35.39 -14.60 -20.87
C HIS A 221 35.67 -15.90 -21.63
N GLY A 222 36.42 -15.80 -22.73
CA GLY A 222 36.80 -16.96 -23.54
C GLY A 222 35.71 -17.35 -24.55
N LYS A 223 35.99 -18.38 -25.36
CA LYS A 223 35.06 -18.84 -26.41
C LYS A 223 33.77 -19.34 -25.75
N GLY A 224 32.66 -18.65 -26.03
CA GLY A 224 31.36 -18.99 -25.45
C GLY A 224 31.20 -18.64 -23.96
N ASN A 225 32.00 -17.73 -23.40
CA ASN A 225 31.91 -17.34 -21.98
C ASN A 225 32.12 -18.52 -20.99
N ALA A 226 32.90 -19.52 -21.40
CA ALA A 226 33.13 -20.74 -20.63
C ALA A 226 34.01 -20.51 -19.40
N ASP A 227 34.90 -19.50 -19.45
CA ASP A 227 35.89 -19.25 -18.42
C ASP A 227 35.54 -18.01 -17.58
N LEU A 228 36.11 -17.88 -16.38
CA LEU A 228 35.94 -16.74 -15.49
C LEU A 228 37.28 -16.05 -15.23
N LYS A 229 37.31 -14.73 -15.36
CA LYS A 229 38.48 -13.89 -15.06
C LYS A 229 38.14 -12.85 -14.00
N LEU A 230 38.96 -12.82 -12.95
CA LEU A 230 38.90 -11.76 -11.96
C LEU A 230 39.67 -10.54 -12.48
N THR A 231 38.98 -9.41 -12.63
CA THR A 231 39.56 -8.18 -13.19
C THR A 231 39.38 -7.03 -12.21
N TRP A 232 40.44 -6.27 -11.94
CA TRP A 232 40.33 -5.03 -11.16
C TRP A 232 39.78 -3.90 -12.04
N ILE A 233 38.65 -3.34 -11.65
CA ILE A 233 38.12 -2.14 -12.26
C ILE A 233 38.71 -0.96 -11.49
N LYS A 234 39.50 -0.13 -12.18
CA LYS A 234 40.06 1.09 -11.60
C LYS A 234 38.93 2.07 -11.23
N PRO A 235 39.10 2.90 -10.18
CA PRO A 235 38.14 3.96 -9.90
C PRO A 235 37.94 4.88 -11.11
N TYR A 236 36.72 5.32 -11.36
CA TYR A 236 36.39 6.22 -12.47
C TYR A 236 35.22 7.15 -12.10
N GLN A 237 35.08 8.25 -12.83
CA GLN A 237 33.95 9.17 -12.69
C GLN A 237 32.87 8.82 -13.71
N LYS A 238 31.62 8.70 -13.26
CA LYS A 238 30.46 8.66 -14.16
C LYS A 238 29.95 10.07 -14.36
N THR A 239 29.63 10.47 -15.58
CA THR A 239 29.07 11.78 -15.93
C THR A 239 27.55 11.82 -15.76
N GLY A 240 27.06 11.28 -14.64
CA GLY A 240 25.64 11.03 -14.45
C GLY A 240 25.15 9.80 -15.22
N TYR A 241 23.86 9.50 -15.10
CA TYR A 241 23.18 8.53 -15.98
C TYR A 241 21.69 8.82 -16.03
N VAL A 242 21.10 8.49 -17.16
CA VAL A 242 19.65 8.33 -17.29
C VAL A 242 19.36 6.84 -17.18
N ARG A 243 18.48 6.47 -16.26
CA ARG A 243 17.89 5.13 -16.21
C ARG A 243 16.44 5.26 -16.62
N LEU A 244 16.12 4.65 -17.77
CA LEU A 244 14.76 4.54 -18.27
C LEU A 244 13.90 3.69 -17.34
N SER A 245 12.59 3.91 -17.42
CA SER A 245 11.58 3.12 -16.73
C SER A 245 11.70 1.64 -17.14
N LYS A 246 11.37 0.70 -16.25
CA LYS A 246 11.44 -0.74 -16.58
C LYS A 246 10.51 -1.10 -17.76
N ALA A 247 9.40 -0.37 -17.90
CA ALA A 247 8.40 -0.56 -18.95
C ALA A 247 8.93 -0.12 -20.34
N GLU A 248 9.72 0.95 -20.42
CA GLU A 248 10.28 1.43 -21.69
C GLU A 248 11.48 0.61 -22.20
N THR A 249 12.05 -0.29 -21.39
CA THR A 249 13.18 -1.13 -21.84
C THR A 249 12.80 -2.27 -22.80
N LEU A 250 11.52 -2.49 -23.08
CA LEU A 250 11.05 -3.39 -24.14
C LEU A 250 10.70 -2.54 -25.37
N ASN A 251 11.69 -2.34 -26.24
CA ASN A 251 11.64 -1.93 -27.66
C ASN A 251 12.79 -0.95 -27.97
N ALA A 252 14.01 -1.48 -28.02
CA ALA A 252 15.14 -0.86 -28.72
C ALA A 252 16.12 -1.94 -29.19
#